data_AF-A0A9N9PDW1-F1
#
_entry.id   AF-A0A9N9PDW1-F1
#
_cell.length_a   1.000
_cell.length_b   1.000
_cell.length_c   1.000
_cell.angle_alpha   90.00
_cell.angle_beta   90.00
_cell.angle_gamma   90.00
#
_symmetry.space_group_name_H-M   'P 1'
#
loop_
_entity.id
_entity.type
_entity.pdbx_description
1 polymer ?
#
loop_
_entity_poly.entity_id
_entity_poly.type
_entity_poly.pdbx_seq_one_letter_code
_entity_poly.pdbx_strand_id
1 'polypeptide(L)'
;HFQNIFQNMGKSKIIKTKDNVKFFMATLDEIVNLNCLPTGYHTAHLPLPDSCDLPIRYLTGKIYICGHSYHDKCYNIYKACKYCLEYYKKGITKQAKAFKKGLEKLMIKRIF
;
A
#
# COMPACT_ATOMS: atom_id res chain seq x y z
N HIS A 1 24.40 -10.29 2.76
CA HIS A 1 23.63 -9.25 2.04
C HIS A 1 22.70 -8.44 2.95
N PHE A 2 22.16 -8.98 4.06
CA PHE A 2 21.22 -8.26 4.93
C PHE A 2 21.67 -8.04 6.40
N GLN A 3 22.97 -8.10 6.67
CA GLN A 3 23.48 -8.13 8.05
C GLN A 3 23.26 -6.81 8.83
N ASN A 4 22.92 -5.71 8.16
CA ASN A 4 22.77 -4.38 8.76
C ASN A 4 21.41 -3.70 8.49
N ILE A 5 20.35 -4.46 8.17
CA ILE A 5 19.01 -3.87 7.90
C ILE A 5 18.57 -2.95 9.05
N PHE A 6 18.78 -3.38 10.30
CA PHE A 6 18.38 -2.61 11.47
C PHE A 6 19.09 -1.26 11.59
N GLN A 7 20.33 -1.14 11.09
CA GLN A 7 21.06 0.12 11.07
C GLN A 7 20.46 1.12 10.07
N ASN A 8 19.63 0.66 9.13
CA ASN A 8 18.99 1.47 8.10
C ASN A 8 17.53 1.84 8.44
N MET A 9 17.04 1.41 9.60
CA MET A 9 15.72 1.77 10.10
C MET A 9 15.59 3.28 10.24
N GLY A 10 14.52 3.85 9.69
CA GLY A 10 14.28 5.30 9.66
C GLY A 10 15.15 6.11 8.68
N LYS A 11 16.09 5.48 7.96
CA LYS A 11 16.96 6.18 7.00
C LYS A 11 16.35 6.34 5.60
N SER A 12 15.31 5.57 5.28
CA SER A 12 14.56 5.69 4.03
C SER A 12 13.73 6.98 3.99
N LYS A 13 13.66 7.64 2.84
CA LYS A 13 13.03 8.97 2.71
C LYS A 13 12.16 9.09 1.47
N ILE A 14 11.10 9.88 1.58
CA ILE A 14 10.25 10.26 0.45
C ILE A 14 10.97 11.34 -0.35
N ILE A 15 11.11 11.12 -1.65
CA ILE A 15 11.61 12.10 -2.62
C ILE A 15 10.41 12.53 -3.47
N LYS A 16 9.84 13.69 -3.16
CA LYS A 16 8.76 14.28 -3.97
C LYS A 16 9.37 15.01 -5.16
N THR A 17 8.94 14.64 -6.36
CA THR A 17 9.22 15.38 -7.60
C THR A 17 7.94 16.02 -8.13
N LYS A 18 8.02 16.96 -9.08
CA LYS A 18 6.84 17.63 -9.67
C LYS A 18 5.80 16.65 -10.20
N ASP A 19 6.26 15.54 -10.80
CA ASP A 19 5.38 14.62 -11.53
C ASP A 19 5.15 13.29 -10.82
N ASN A 20 6.00 12.93 -9.84
CA ASN A 20 5.99 11.60 -9.22
C ASN A 20 6.51 11.61 -7.78
N VAL A 21 6.10 10.59 -7.00
CA VAL A 21 6.67 10.28 -5.69
C VAL A 21 7.68 9.14 -5.87
N LYS A 22 8.95 9.39 -5.50
CA LYS A 22 10.01 8.39 -5.42
C LYS A 22 10.37 8.12 -3.96
N PHE A 23 10.99 6.99 -3.68
CA PHE A 23 11.46 6.60 -2.36
C PHE A 23 12.92 6.19 -2.42
N PHE A 24 13.74 6.78 -1.55
CA PHE A 24 15.09 6.29 -1.30
C PHE A 24 15.03 5.15 -0.28
N MET A 25 15.50 3.97 -0.67
CA MET A 25 15.56 2.76 0.16
C MET A 25 16.99 2.57 0.68
N ALA A 26 17.25 3.00 1.91
CA ALA A 26 18.59 2.98 2.51
C ALA A 26 19.24 1.57 2.57
N THR A 27 18.43 0.52 2.67
CA THR A 27 18.92 -0.87 2.67
C THR A 27 19.43 -1.32 1.30
N LEU A 28 18.85 -0.81 0.23
CA LEU A 28 19.23 -1.14 -1.15
C LEU A 28 20.19 -0.10 -1.74
N ASP A 29 20.32 1.06 -1.09
CA ASP A 29 20.99 2.24 -1.63
C ASP A 29 20.44 2.66 -3.01
N GLU A 30 19.12 2.53 -3.17
CA GLU A 30 18.44 2.77 -4.44
C GLU A 30 17.27 3.74 -4.30
N ILE A 31 16.97 4.44 -5.40
CA ILE A 31 15.77 5.27 -5.53
C ILE A 31 14.74 4.51 -6.37
N VAL A 32 13.63 4.13 -5.74
CA VAL A 32 12.55 3.39 -6.39
C VAL A 32 11.33 4.26 -6.63
N ASN A 33 10.51 3.89 -7.61
CA ASN A 33 9.19 4.48 -7.79
C ASN A 33 8.25 3.99 -6.68
N LEU A 34 7.27 4.81 -6.26
CA LEU A 34 6.20 4.39 -5.36
C LEU A 34 5.55 3.07 -5.81
N ASN A 35 5.37 2.86 -7.11
CA ASN A 35 4.79 1.65 -7.69
C ASN A 35 5.60 0.36 -7.41
N CYS A 36 6.87 0.48 -7.02
CA CYS A 36 7.71 -0.65 -6.64
C CYS A 36 7.51 -1.04 -5.16
N LEU A 37 6.81 -0.21 -4.37
CA LEU A 37 6.57 -0.51 -2.96
C LEU A 37 5.43 -1.51 -2.78
N PRO A 38 5.46 -2.30 -1.68
CA PRO A 38 4.34 -3.13 -1.29
C PRO A 38 3.02 -2.35 -1.21
N THR A 39 1.91 -3.04 -1.46
CA THR A 39 0.57 -2.42 -1.48
C THR A 39 0.22 -1.69 -0.20
N GLY A 40 0.72 -2.13 0.96
CA GLY A 40 0.48 -1.50 2.25
C GLY A 40 0.82 0.00 2.28
N TYR A 41 1.91 0.39 1.59
CA TYR A 41 2.34 1.78 1.45
C TYR A 41 1.42 2.65 0.57
N HIS A 42 0.51 2.03 -0.17
CA HIS A 42 -0.49 2.72 -1.00
C HIS A 42 -1.84 2.86 -0.29
N THR A 43 -2.02 2.22 0.85
CA THR A 43 -3.27 2.29 1.62
C THR A 43 -3.27 3.51 2.54
N ALA A 44 -4.46 3.91 3.02
CA ALA A 44 -4.58 5.00 3.99
C ALA A 44 -3.96 4.67 5.36
N HIS A 45 -3.71 3.39 5.64
CA HIS A 45 -3.11 2.92 6.88
C HIS A 45 -1.69 2.47 6.55
N LEU A 46 -0.68 3.29 6.85
CA LEU A 46 0.70 2.93 6.60
C LEU A 46 1.09 1.73 7.47
N PRO A 47 1.93 0.81 6.96
CA PRO A 47 2.44 -0.30 7.77
C PRO A 47 3.15 0.20 9.03
N LEU A 48 2.78 -0.36 10.18
CA LEU A 48 3.46 -0.09 11.43
C LEU A 48 4.57 -1.13 11.66
N PRO A 49 5.84 -0.70 11.76
CA PRO A 49 6.90 -1.60 12.20
C PRO A 49 6.60 -2.07 13.64
N ASP A 50 6.88 -3.35 13.90
CA ASP A 50 6.88 -3.96 15.23
C ASP A 50 5.54 -3.99 16.00
N SER A 51 4.42 -3.78 15.33
CA SER A 51 3.09 -3.92 15.94
C SER A 51 2.10 -4.57 14.98
N CYS A 52 1.02 -5.11 15.51
CA CYS A 52 -0.11 -5.53 14.69
C CYS A 52 -0.88 -4.28 14.22
N ASP A 53 -1.16 -4.18 12.92
CA ASP A 53 -1.88 -3.03 12.37
C ASP A 53 -3.37 -3.01 12.77
N LEU A 54 -3.93 -4.12 13.28
CA LEU A 54 -5.20 -4.06 14.01
C LEU A 54 -4.96 -3.55 15.43
N PRO A 55 -5.90 -2.76 16.01
CA PRO A 55 -5.77 -2.15 17.35
C PRO A 55 -5.87 -3.15 18.53
N ILE A 56 -5.45 -4.40 18.33
CA ILE A 56 -5.59 -5.51 19.27
C ILE A 56 -4.21 -5.84 19.86
N ARG A 57 -3.88 -5.16 20.96
CA ARG A 57 -2.82 -5.45 21.94
C ARG A 57 -1.35 -5.42 21.46
N TYR A 58 -0.49 -5.14 22.45
CA TYR A 58 0.94 -4.80 22.43
C TYR A 58 1.92 -5.91 22.01
N LEU A 59 1.52 -6.86 21.16
CA LEU A 59 2.41 -7.92 20.69
C LEU A 59 2.88 -7.63 19.25
N THR A 60 4.09 -8.09 18.95
CA THR A 60 4.69 -7.95 17.62
C THR A 60 3.92 -8.85 16.64
N GLY A 61 3.41 -8.25 15.55
CA GLY A 61 2.78 -9.00 14.47
C GLY A 61 3.81 -9.57 13.49
N LYS A 62 3.39 -10.53 12.66
CA LYS A 62 4.17 -10.98 11.51
C LYS A 62 3.91 -10.05 10.34
N ILE A 63 4.98 -9.57 9.69
CA ILE A 63 4.91 -8.76 8.48
C ILE A 63 4.55 -9.65 7.29
N TYR A 64 3.51 -9.29 6.55
CA TYR A 64 3.08 -9.95 5.33
C TYR A 64 3.66 -9.25 4.09
N ILE A 65 3.56 -9.88 2.91
CA ILE A 65 4.13 -9.36 1.66
C ILE A 65 3.64 -7.95 1.28
N CYS A 66 2.45 -7.55 1.73
CA CYS A 66 1.94 -6.20 1.50
C CYS A 66 2.60 -5.14 2.40
N GLY A 67 3.45 -5.53 3.35
CA GLY A 67 4.11 -4.65 4.31
C GLY A 67 3.38 -4.57 5.65
N HIS A 68 2.06 -4.81 5.70
CA HIS A 68 1.28 -4.82 6.94
C HIS A 68 1.63 -6.01 7.83
N SER A 69 1.58 -5.78 9.13
CA SER A 69 1.89 -6.70 10.20
C SER A 69 0.63 -7.11 10.96
N TYR A 70 0.46 -8.41 11.19
CA TYR A 70 -0.68 -8.95 11.93
C TYR A 70 -0.28 -10.13 12.82
N HIS A 71 -0.96 -10.31 13.95
CA HIS A 71 -0.99 -11.62 14.61
C HIS A 71 -1.67 -12.66 13.71
N ASP A 72 -1.27 -13.93 13.82
CA ASP A 72 -1.91 -15.02 13.04
C ASP A 72 -3.42 -15.06 13.24
N LYS A 73 -3.89 -14.85 14.48
CA LYS A 73 -5.33 -14.79 14.80
C LYS A 73 -6.01 -13.58 14.14
N CYS A 74 -5.36 -12.42 14.13
CA CYS A 74 -5.87 -11.19 13.52
C CYS A 74 -5.99 -11.33 11.99
N TYR A 75 -4.97 -11.90 11.35
CA TYR A 75 -4.99 -12.13 9.90
C TYR A 75 -6.08 -13.14 9.50
N ASN A 76 -6.25 -14.20 10.30
CA ASN A 76 -7.22 -15.26 10.02
C ASN A 76 -8.69 -14.80 10.05
N ILE A 77 -9.03 -13.69 10.71
CA ILE A 77 -10.39 -13.12 10.71
C ILE A 77 -10.80 -12.70 9.30
N TYR A 78 -9.88 -12.07 8.57
CA TYR A 78 -10.14 -11.54 7.23
C TYR A 78 -9.65 -12.47 6.12
N LYS A 79 -8.79 -13.44 6.45
CA LYS A 79 -8.08 -14.32 5.50
C LYS A 79 -7.28 -13.56 4.43
N ALA A 80 -7.08 -12.27 4.65
CA ALA A 80 -6.38 -11.32 3.79
C ALA A 80 -6.02 -10.08 4.61
N CYS A 81 -5.12 -9.24 4.11
CA CYS A 81 -4.88 -7.94 4.71
C CYS A 81 -6.13 -7.05 4.58
N LYS A 82 -6.72 -6.64 5.71
CA LYS A 82 -7.91 -5.79 5.77
C LYS A 82 -7.72 -4.49 4.98
N TYR A 83 -6.61 -3.79 5.21
CA TYR A 83 -6.38 -2.46 4.62
C TYR A 83 -6.13 -2.53 3.12
N CYS A 84 -5.39 -3.55 2.66
CA CYS A 84 -5.21 -3.80 1.22
C CYS A 84 -6.55 -4.15 0.56
N LEU A 85 -7.37 -4.99 1.20
CA LEU A 85 -8.69 -5.34 0.67
C LEU A 85 -9.59 -4.10 0.52
N GLU A 86 -9.60 -3.21 1.50
CA GLU A 86 -10.33 -1.93 1.42
C GLU A 86 -9.78 -1.02 0.31
N TYR A 87 -8.45 -0.94 0.18
CA TYR A 87 -7.79 -0.19 -0.89
C TYR A 87 -8.21 -0.69 -2.28
N TYR A 88 -8.17 -2.00 -2.52
CA TYR A 88 -8.58 -2.58 -3.80
C TYR A 88 -10.07 -2.35 -4.08
N LYS A 89 -10.95 -2.54 -3.09
CA LYS A 89 -12.40 -2.26 -3.25
C LYS A 89 -12.65 -0.81 -3.68
N LYS A 90 -11.97 0.15 -3.05
CA LYS A 90 -12.06 1.57 -3.41
C LYS A 90 -11.53 1.82 -4.83
N GLY A 91 -10.39 1.24 -5.17
CA GLY A 91 -9.80 1.32 -6.52
C GLY A 91 -10.74 0.80 -7.60
N ILE A 92 -11.24 -0.43 -7.45
CA ILE A 92 -12.17 -1.07 -8.39
C ILE A 92 -13.42 -0.21 -8.57
N THR A 93 -14.02 0.25 -7.47
CA THR A 93 -15.23 1.09 -7.50
C THR A 93 -14.98 2.40 -8.25
N LYS A 94 -13.83 3.04 -8.02
CA LYS A 94 -13.45 4.27 -8.71
C LYS A 94 -13.27 4.03 -10.21
N GLN A 95 -12.55 2.99 -10.59
CA GLN A 95 -12.30 2.65 -11.99
C GLN A 95 -13.60 2.29 -12.72
N ALA A 96 -14.48 1.49 -12.11
CA ALA A 96 -15.78 1.13 -12.68
C ALA A 96 -16.66 2.37 -12.92
N LYS A 97 -16.71 3.31 -11.97
CA LYS A 97 -17.44 4.58 -12.14
C LYS A 97 -16.87 5.42 -13.28
N ALA A 98 -15.54 5.52 -13.38
CA ALA A 98 -14.88 6.27 -14.45
C ALA A 98 -15.15 5.64 -15.82
N PHE A 99 -15.09 4.31 -15.92
CA PHE A 99 -15.41 3.57 -17.13
C PHE A 99 -16.85 3.79 -17.58
N LYS A 100 -17.82 3.63 -16.67
CA LYS A 100 -19.25 3.90 -16.94
C LYS A 100 -19.47 5.31 -17.49
N LYS A 101 -18.90 6.32 -16.83
CA LYS A 101 -18.98 7.73 -17.26
C LYS A 101 -18.37 7.94 -18.65
N GLY A 102 -17.30 7.21 -18.98
CA GLY A 102 -16.70 7.21 -20.31
C GLY A 102 -17.67 6.70 -21.38
N LEU A 103 -18.33 5.56 -21.13
CA LEU A 103 -19.33 4.99 -22.02
C LEU A 103 -20.53 5.92 -22.23
N GLU A 104 -21.07 6.50 -21.16
CA GLU A 104 -22.20 7.44 -21.22
C GLU A 104 -21.85 8.66 -22.11
N LYS A 105 -20.64 9.21 -21.98
CA LYS A 105 -20.18 10.32 -22.84
C LYS A 105 -20.06 9.94 -24.32
N LEU A 106 -19.61 8.72 -24.61
CA LEU A 106 -19.49 8.24 -25.99
C LEU A 106 -20.86 8.01 -26.63
N MET A 107 -21.84 7.55 -25.85
CA MET A 107 -23.22 7.39 -26.33
C MET A 107 -23.86 8.73 -26.65
N ILE A 108 -23.69 9.76 -25.80
CA ILE A 108 -24.21 11.11 -26.06
C ILE A 108 -23.60 11.69 -27.36
N LYS A 109 -22.30 11.53 -27.58
CA LYS A 109 -21.62 12.01 -28.81
C LYS A 109 -22.00 11.28 -30.10
N ARG A 110 -22.74 10.17 -30.03
CA ARG A 110 -23.23 9.44 -31.21
C ARG A 110 -24.67 9.80 -31.58
N ILE A 111 -25.39 10.47 -30.68
CA ILE A 111 -26.80 10.85 -30.85
C ILE A 111 -26.94 12.29 -31.37
N PHE A 112 -25.91 13.11 -31.18
CA PHE A 112 -25.76 14.46 -31.75
C PHE A 112 -24.62 14.46 -32.77
#